data_AF-A0A8D2PY67-F1
#
_entry.id   AF-A0A8D2PY67-F1
#
_cell.length_a   1.000
_cell.length_b   1.000
_cell.length_c   1.000
_cell.angle_alpha   90.00
_cell.angle_beta   90.00
_cell.angle_gamma   90.00
#
_symmetry.space_group_name_H-M   'P 1'
#
loop_
_entity.id
_entity.type
_entity.pdbx_description
1 polymer ?
#
loop_
_entity_poly.entity_id
_entity_poly.type
_entity_poly.pdbx_seq_one_letter_code
_entity_poly.pdbx_strand_id
1 'polypeptide(L)'
;VVLTESPLEEQLHPSPVQGNPGVVTCVGTEDSYGHPFRDGDLVTFSGVQGMTELNGQKPIPVHVLGENSRGIGDTSSFSPYRCGGLVSQVQRRLECSHVSLSRTHGAATRAGVLLHATFRALHAFRRERGRLPRPRAPADAERVLELARSLGEQQGPLDEDIVRAFASVSAGDLCPVASVVGALAAQEVLKAITRKFVPLNQWLYLDSLECLALPGAAQLTEMDCAPRGSRYDGQIAIFGANFQEKLGHQKYLVGAGAIGCELLKNFAMMGLTAGDGELIVTDMDTVALSNLHRQLLYRSADISEPKSVVAAAAVQRMNPDVRVTAHQNQVGPATEMLYSDKFFQDLDGVASALDTIEARDYLERRCLRCRTPLLDSGTEGTRGHVLAMVPSLTKPPGPASIPRDGTFPLCTLRHFPRTIQHTLQWARDEFEGLFQLPAEQVNQLMEDPGFLEQQPPGKVLEQVLASLQERPRDWRDCVRWARRRWQSCYHDAIAQLLHTYPPEHVSPAL
;
A
#
# COMPACT_ATOMS: atom_id res chain seq x y z
N VAL A 1 -5.28 5.93 -22.23
CA VAL A 1 -4.99 5.46 -20.86
C VAL A 1 -5.42 4.02 -20.74
N VAL A 2 -4.55 3.15 -20.22
CA VAL A 2 -4.89 1.79 -19.79
C VAL A 2 -5.15 1.85 -18.29
N LEU A 3 -6.32 1.37 -17.84
CA LEU A 3 -6.60 1.18 -16.42
C LEU A 3 -5.73 0.02 -15.89
N THR A 4 -5.63 -0.17 -14.59
CA THR A 4 -4.58 -1.05 -14.03
C THR A 4 -5.07 -2.05 -13.03
N GLU A 5 -6.37 -2.17 -12.87
CA GLU A 5 -6.88 -3.33 -12.15
C GLU A 5 -6.56 -4.56 -13.02
N SER A 6 -6.09 -5.64 -12.40
CA SER A 6 -5.95 -6.90 -13.14
C SER A 6 -7.32 -7.23 -13.75
N PRO A 7 -7.39 -7.66 -15.02
CA PRO A 7 -8.66 -8.05 -15.61
C PRO A 7 -9.30 -9.11 -14.72
N LEU A 8 -10.55 -8.85 -14.32
CA LEU A 8 -11.30 -9.77 -13.49
C LEU A 8 -11.69 -10.98 -14.33
N GLU A 9 -11.47 -12.18 -13.80
CA GLU A 9 -11.83 -13.43 -14.45
C GLU A 9 -12.78 -14.24 -13.56
N GLU A 10 -13.86 -14.76 -14.14
CA GLU A 10 -14.87 -15.53 -13.42
C GLU A 10 -15.37 -16.72 -14.22
N GLN A 11 -15.70 -17.81 -13.54
CA GLN A 11 -16.29 -18.99 -14.16
C GLN A 11 -17.81 -18.89 -14.25
N LEU A 12 -18.35 -19.37 -15.37
CA LEU A 12 -19.79 -19.44 -15.60
C LEU A 12 -20.44 -20.59 -14.82
N HIS A 13 -21.59 -20.30 -14.21
CA HIS A 13 -22.50 -21.33 -13.69
C HIS A 13 -23.34 -21.92 -14.83
N PRO A 14 -23.87 -23.15 -14.69
CA PRO A 14 -24.80 -23.69 -15.66
C PRO A 14 -26.02 -22.77 -15.87
N SER A 15 -26.22 -22.38 -17.13
CA SER A 15 -27.35 -21.65 -17.71
C SER A 15 -27.15 -20.14 -17.92
N PRO A 16 -26.33 -19.72 -18.90
CA PRO A 16 -26.72 -18.58 -19.70
C PRO A 16 -28.12 -18.82 -20.28
N VAL A 17 -29.11 -18.02 -19.89
CA VAL A 17 -30.46 -18.11 -20.45
C VAL A 17 -30.44 -17.39 -21.80
N GLN A 18 -30.74 -18.14 -22.88
CA GLN A 18 -30.93 -17.56 -24.20
C GLN A 18 -32.07 -16.54 -24.15
N GLY A 19 -31.81 -15.35 -24.68
CA GLY A 19 -32.80 -14.30 -24.72
C GLY A 19 -32.23 -12.95 -25.17
N ASN A 20 -33.08 -11.94 -25.06
CA ASN A 20 -32.74 -10.55 -25.30
C ASN A 20 -33.24 -9.68 -24.11
N PRO A 21 -32.36 -9.31 -23.17
CA PRO A 21 -30.94 -9.65 -23.12
C PRO A 21 -30.69 -11.12 -22.74
N GLY A 22 -29.58 -11.70 -23.21
CA GLY A 22 -29.10 -12.98 -22.69
C GLY A 22 -28.67 -12.83 -21.24
N VAL A 23 -28.93 -13.79 -20.36
CA VAL A 23 -28.58 -13.67 -18.94
C VAL A 23 -27.48 -14.65 -18.59
N VAL A 24 -26.38 -14.17 -18.02
CA VAL A 24 -25.23 -14.95 -17.56
C VAL A 24 -25.22 -14.98 -16.03
N THR A 25 -25.04 -16.16 -15.43
CA THR A 25 -24.88 -16.33 -13.99
C THR A 25 -23.47 -16.81 -13.67
N CYS A 26 -22.77 -16.12 -12.76
CA CYS A 26 -21.43 -16.48 -12.32
C CYS A 26 -21.47 -17.25 -11.00
N VAL A 27 -20.47 -18.12 -10.78
CA VAL A 27 -20.21 -18.69 -9.47
C VAL A 27 -19.36 -17.70 -8.69
N GLY A 28 -19.84 -17.24 -7.52
CA GLY A 28 -19.03 -16.41 -6.63
C GLY A 28 -17.71 -17.12 -6.30
N THR A 29 -16.61 -16.37 -6.26
CA THR A 29 -15.34 -16.88 -5.73
C THR A 29 -15.52 -17.31 -4.27
N GLU A 30 -14.72 -18.28 -3.80
CA GLU A 30 -14.85 -18.92 -2.48
C GLU A 30 -14.90 -17.93 -1.29
N ASP A 31 -14.48 -16.67 -1.49
CA ASP A 31 -14.48 -15.58 -0.50
C ASP A 31 -15.50 -14.44 -0.76
N SER A 32 -16.30 -14.48 -1.82
CA SER A 32 -17.31 -13.44 -2.10
C SER A 32 -18.57 -13.99 -2.79
N TYR A 33 -19.72 -13.84 -2.13
CA TYR A 33 -21.02 -13.94 -2.77
C TYR A 33 -21.19 -12.72 -3.68
N GLY A 34 -21.04 -12.91 -4.98
CA GLY A 34 -21.27 -11.87 -5.98
C GLY A 34 -20.11 -11.68 -6.94
N HIS A 35 -20.42 -11.08 -8.08
CA HIS A 35 -19.44 -10.79 -9.12
C HIS A 35 -18.83 -9.39 -9.03
N PRO A 36 -17.56 -9.19 -9.44
CA PRO A 36 -16.86 -7.91 -9.25
C PRO A 36 -17.10 -6.83 -10.31
N PHE A 37 -17.91 -7.10 -11.33
CA PHE A 37 -18.07 -6.23 -12.50
C PHE A 37 -19.17 -5.19 -12.32
N ARG A 38 -19.06 -4.08 -13.05
CA ARG A 38 -19.97 -2.94 -13.03
C ARG A 38 -20.72 -2.78 -14.35
N ASP A 39 -21.83 -2.05 -14.31
CA ASP A 39 -22.59 -1.69 -15.51
C ASP A 39 -21.72 -0.99 -16.54
N GLY A 40 -21.76 -1.50 -17.77
CA GLY A 40 -20.99 -0.96 -18.89
C GLY A 40 -19.56 -1.50 -19.01
N ASP A 41 -19.12 -2.38 -18.11
CA ASP A 41 -17.87 -3.12 -18.28
C ASP A 41 -17.92 -3.97 -19.55
N LEU A 42 -16.81 -4.07 -20.27
CA LEU A 42 -16.69 -4.94 -21.44
C LEU A 42 -16.11 -6.28 -21.01
N VAL A 43 -16.66 -7.38 -21.51
CA VAL A 43 -16.18 -8.74 -21.22
C VAL A 43 -16.02 -9.57 -22.47
N THR A 44 -15.18 -10.61 -22.38
CA THR A 44 -15.01 -11.64 -23.40
C THR A 44 -15.20 -13.02 -22.77
N PHE A 45 -15.60 -13.98 -23.59
CA PHE A 45 -15.87 -15.35 -23.16
C PHE A 45 -14.88 -16.32 -23.80
N SER A 46 -14.48 -17.34 -23.04
CA SER A 46 -13.65 -18.44 -23.52
C SER A 46 -14.05 -19.77 -22.85
N GLY A 47 -13.84 -20.90 -23.53
CA GLY A 47 -14.13 -22.22 -22.96
C GLY A 47 -15.61 -22.55 -22.74
N VAL A 48 -16.54 -21.77 -23.32
CA VAL A 48 -17.99 -22.01 -23.25
C VAL A 48 -18.35 -23.19 -24.15
N GLN A 49 -18.96 -24.25 -23.60
CA GLN A 49 -19.43 -25.40 -24.39
C GLN A 49 -20.93 -25.29 -24.67
N GLY A 50 -21.36 -25.72 -25.86
CA GLY A 50 -22.74 -25.59 -26.35
C GLY A 50 -22.98 -24.26 -27.05
N MET A 51 -22.79 -23.13 -26.35
CA MET A 51 -22.92 -21.78 -26.90
C MET A 51 -21.57 -21.26 -27.42
N THR A 52 -21.00 -21.96 -28.41
CA THR A 52 -19.62 -21.71 -28.88
C THR A 52 -19.45 -20.36 -29.57
N GLU A 53 -20.54 -19.76 -30.04
CA GLU A 53 -20.58 -18.45 -30.68
C GLU A 53 -20.12 -17.35 -29.73
N LEU A 54 -20.23 -17.53 -28.42
CA LEU A 54 -19.69 -16.59 -27.43
C LEU A 54 -18.16 -16.61 -27.36
N ASN A 55 -17.53 -17.74 -27.67
CA ASN A 55 -16.08 -17.86 -27.58
C ASN A 55 -15.41 -17.02 -28.67
N GLY A 56 -14.52 -16.10 -28.26
CA GLY A 56 -13.77 -15.27 -29.21
C GLY A 56 -14.58 -14.14 -29.86
N GLN A 57 -15.78 -13.82 -29.35
CA GLN A 57 -16.47 -12.59 -29.74
C GLN A 57 -15.69 -11.34 -29.34
N LYS A 58 -15.98 -10.24 -30.05
CA LYS A 58 -15.53 -8.90 -29.62
C LYS A 58 -16.10 -8.58 -28.24
N PRO A 59 -15.41 -7.74 -27.44
CA PRO A 59 -15.86 -7.43 -26.09
C PRO A 59 -17.29 -6.89 -26.05
N ILE A 60 -18.13 -7.46 -25.18
CA ILE A 60 -19.57 -7.15 -25.06
C ILE A 60 -19.80 -6.38 -23.75
N PRO A 61 -20.62 -5.31 -23.74
CA PRO A 61 -20.99 -4.64 -22.50
C PRO A 61 -21.86 -5.53 -21.62
N VAL A 62 -21.63 -5.50 -20.31
CA VAL A 62 -22.47 -6.17 -19.32
C VAL A 62 -23.43 -5.18 -18.65
N HIS A 63 -24.61 -5.68 -18.32
CA HIS A 63 -25.60 -5.04 -17.48
C HIS A 63 -25.81 -5.91 -16.23
N VAL A 64 -25.57 -5.38 -15.05
CA VAL A 64 -25.70 -6.06 -13.77
C VAL A 64 -27.19 -6.20 -13.45
N LEU A 65 -27.67 -7.43 -13.36
CA LEU A 65 -29.09 -7.73 -13.05
C LEU A 65 -29.30 -8.14 -11.59
N GLY A 66 -28.22 -8.55 -10.90
CA GLY A 66 -28.22 -8.92 -9.49
C GLY A 66 -26.81 -9.32 -9.05
N GLU A 67 -26.64 -9.75 -7.80
CA GLU A 67 -25.32 -10.05 -7.23
C GLU A 67 -24.54 -11.10 -8.04
N ASN A 68 -25.23 -12.08 -8.62
CA ASN A 68 -24.61 -13.19 -9.38
C ASN A 68 -24.99 -13.23 -10.87
N SER A 69 -25.86 -12.33 -11.34
CA SER A 69 -26.50 -12.44 -12.66
C SER A 69 -26.38 -11.17 -13.49
N ARG A 70 -26.18 -11.31 -14.80
CA ARG A 70 -25.91 -10.20 -15.72
C ARG A 70 -26.61 -10.37 -17.05
N GLY A 71 -27.10 -9.28 -17.61
CA GLY A 71 -27.50 -9.15 -18.99
C GLY A 71 -26.29 -8.97 -19.88
N ILE A 72 -26.19 -9.80 -20.91
CA ILE A 72 -25.37 -9.58 -22.10
C ILE A 72 -26.31 -9.24 -23.27
N GLY A 73 -25.75 -8.96 -24.44
CA GLY A 73 -26.52 -8.67 -25.64
C GLY A 73 -27.49 -9.80 -26.06
N ASP A 74 -28.10 -9.65 -27.23
CA ASP A 74 -29.01 -10.66 -27.77
C ASP A 74 -28.28 -11.98 -28.04
N THR A 75 -28.75 -13.05 -27.38
CA THR A 75 -28.25 -14.42 -27.52
C THR A 75 -29.30 -15.36 -28.10
N SER A 76 -30.44 -14.83 -28.56
CA SER A 76 -31.59 -15.63 -29.03
C SER A 76 -31.25 -16.49 -30.26
N SER A 77 -30.24 -16.09 -31.04
CA SER A 77 -29.79 -16.81 -32.23
C SER A 77 -28.64 -17.79 -31.97
N PHE A 78 -28.14 -17.89 -30.73
CA PHE A 78 -26.98 -18.73 -30.42
C PHE A 78 -27.41 -20.15 -30.09
N SER A 79 -26.46 -21.08 -30.15
CA SER A 79 -26.67 -22.46 -29.75
C SER A 79 -26.94 -22.59 -28.23
N PRO A 80 -27.73 -23.58 -27.78
CA PRO A 80 -27.98 -23.77 -26.36
C PRO A 80 -26.70 -24.00 -25.57
N TYR A 81 -26.57 -23.32 -24.44
CA TYR A 81 -25.45 -23.55 -23.53
C TYR A 81 -25.47 -24.97 -22.97
N ARG A 82 -24.29 -25.56 -22.80
CA ARG A 82 -24.11 -26.88 -22.19
C ARG A 82 -23.42 -26.78 -20.83
N CYS A 83 -22.17 -26.33 -20.80
CA CYS A 83 -21.36 -26.25 -19.57
C CYS A 83 -20.09 -25.41 -19.78
N GLY A 84 -19.43 -25.08 -18.66
CA GLY A 84 -18.14 -24.38 -18.66
C GLY A 84 -18.21 -22.92 -19.10
N GLY A 85 -17.03 -22.32 -19.23
CA GLY A 85 -16.87 -20.93 -19.67
C GLY A 85 -16.17 -20.05 -18.64
N LEU A 86 -15.28 -19.20 -19.12
CA LEU A 86 -14.60 -18.14 -18.38
C LEU A 86 -15.01 -16.79 -18.99
N VAL A 87 -15.33 -15.85 -18.11
CA VAL A 87 -15.60 -14.45 -18.45
C VAL A 87 -14.40 -13.63 -18.01
N SER A 88 -13.75 -12.96 -18.96
CA SER A 88 -12.61 -12.07 -18.67
C SER A 88 -12.97 -10.64 -19.02
N GLN A 89 -12.76 -9.72 -18.07
CA GLN A 89 -12.96 -8.28 -18.29
C GLN A 89 -11.96 -7.74 -19.32
N VAL A 90 -12.44 -6.90 -20.23
CA VAL A 90 -11.60 -6.18 -21.18
C VAL A 90 -11.61 -4.71 -20.82
N GLN A 91 -10.45 -4.20 -20.42
CA GLN A 91 -10.31 -2.80 -20.10
C GLN A 91 -10.32 -1.93 -21.36
N ARG A 92 -11.27 -1.00 -21.40
CA ARG A 92 -11.35 -0.03 -22.49
C ARG A 92 -10.20 0.97 -22.42
N ARG A 93 -9.59 1.24 -23.56
CA ARG A 93 -8.69 2.41 -23.69
C ARG A 93 -9.53 3.67 -23.53
N LEU A 94 -9.27 4.42 -22.46
CA LEU A 94 -9.87 5.73 -22.26
C LEU A 94 -9.07 6.80 -23.04
N GLU A 95 -9.76 7.60 -23.82
CA GLU A 95 -9.23 8.84 -24.40
C GLU A 95 -9.50 9.99 -23.45
N CYS A 96 -8.45 10.71 -23.07
CA CYS A 96 -8.53 11.88 -22.21
C CYS A 96 -8.14 13.10 -23.04
N SER A 97 -8.95 14.16 -22.98
CA SER A 97 -8.64 15.45 -23.58
C SER A 97 -8.36 16.47 -22.49
N HIS A 98 -7.26 17.21 -22.65
CA HIS A 98 -6.80 18.22 -21.70
C HIS A 98 -6.78 19.59 -22.38
N VAL A 99 -7.22 20.61 -21.66
CA VAL A 99 -7.23 21.99 -22.13
C VAL A 99 -5.89 22.68 -21.79
N SER A 100 -5.44 23.62 -22.61
CA SER A 100 -4.21 24.38 -22.35
C SER A 100 -4.34 25.24 -21.10
N LEU A 101 -3.25 25.43 -20.36
CA LEU A 101 -3.21 26.22 -19.12
C LEU A 101 -3.84 27.62 -19.27
N SER A 102 -3.69 28.26 -20.42
CA SER A 102 -4.27 29.58 -20.74
C SER A 102 -5.81 29.59 -20.83
N ARG A 103 -6.42 28.44 -21.11
CA ARG A 103 -7.85 28.27 -21.35
C ARG A 103 -8.58 27.53 -20.22
N THR A 104 -7.84 27.03 -19.21
CA THR A 104 -8.45 26.37 -18.06
C THR A 104 -9.03 27.40 -17.10
N HIS A 105 -10.32 27.25 -16.76
CA HIS A 105 -11.00 28.11 -15.80
C HIS A 105 -11.31 27.34 -14.51
N GLY A 106 -10.48 27.51 -13.48
CA GLY A 106 -10.76 27.04 -12.13
C GLY A 106 -10.77 25.51 -11.93
N ALA A 107 -10.99 25.10 -10.68
CA ALA A 107 -11.21 23.71 -10.30
C ALA A 107 -12.71 23.38 -10.23
N ALA A 108 -13.06 22.09 -10.22
CA ALA A 108 -14.46 21.65 -10.19
C ALA A 108 -15.16 21.81 -8.83
N THR A 109 -14.41 21.90 -7.73
CA THR A 109 -14.96 21.98 -6.37
C THR A 109 -14.93 23.41 -5.84
N ARG A 110 -15.86 23.76 -4.95
CA ARG A 110 -15.91 25.10 -4.32
C ARG A 110 -14.58 25.48 -3.64
N ALA A 111 -13.99 24.54 -2.89
CA ALA A 111 -12.68 24.73 -2.26
C ALA A 111 -11.57 24.93 -3.30
N GLY A 112 -11.58 24.15 -4.39
CA GLY A 112 -10.61 24.30 -5.46
C GLY A 112 -10.75 25.62 -6.24
N VAL A 113 -11.98 26.15 -6.40
CA VAL A 113 -12.21 27.47 -7.00
C VAL A 113 -11.60 28.57 -6.14
N LEU A 114 -11.84 28.52 -4.82
CA LEU A 114 -11.24 29.44 -3.87
C LEU A 114 -9.70 29.39 -3.95
N LEU A 115 -9.11 28.20 -3.80
CA LEU A 115 -7.65 28.04 -3.83
C LEU A 115 -7.07 28.46 -5.18
N HIS A 116 -7.76 28.20 -6.30
CA HIS A 116 -7.34 28.66 -7.61
C HIS A 116 -7.25 30.20 -7.67
N ALA A 117 -8.26 30.90 -7.19
CA ALA A 117 -8.24 32.36 -7.10
C ALA A 117 -7.11 32.86 -6.18
N THR A 118 -6.94 32.22 -5.02
CA THR A 118 -5.90 32.57 -4.04
C THR A 118 -4.48 32.40 -4.61
N PHE A 119 -4.19 31.29 -5.31
CA PHE A 119 -2.89 31.10 -5.96
C PHE A 119 -2.64 32.12 -7.07
N ARG A 120 -3.66 32.50 -7.84
CA ARG A 120 -3.54 33.58 -8.83
C ARG A 120 -3.26 34.94 -8.18
N ALA A 121 -3.92 35.23 -7.07
CA ALA A 121 -3.68 36.43 -6.27
C ALA A 121 -2.26 36.46 -5.71
N LEU A 122 -1.73 35.33 -5.23
CA LEU A 122 -0.35 35.21 -4.78
C LEU A 122 0.65 35.51 -5.90
N HIS A 123 0.43 34.96 -7.09
CA HIS A 123 1.28 35.26 -8.25
C HIS A 123 1.21 36.75 -8.66
N ALA A 124 0.01 37.36 -8.59
CA ALA A 124 -0.16 38.79 -8.84
C ALA A 124 0.57 39.64 -7.80
N PHE A 125 0.47 39.28 -6.51
CA PHE A 125 1.18 39.93 -5.41
C PHE A 125 2.70 39.87 -5.63
N ARG A 126 3.23 38.68 -5.96
CA ARG A 126 4.66 38.48 -6.22
C ARG A 126 5.14 39.34 -7.39
N ARG A 127 4.32 39.51 -8.43
CA ARG A 127 4.62 40.39 -9.55
C ARG A 127 4.60 41.88 -9.16
N GLU A 128 3.67 42.30 -8.29
CA GLU A 128 3.57 43.68 -7.81
C GLU A 128 4.72 44.06 -6.85
N ARG A 129 5.06 43.17 -5.91
CA ARG A 129 5.97 43.47 -4.79
C ARG A 129 7.38 42.89 -4.96
N GLY A 130 7.60 42.01 -5.92
CA GLY A 130 8.90 41.33 -6.12
C GLY A 130 9.25 40.28 -5.07
N ARG A 131 8.34 39.99 -4.13
CA ARG A 131 8.52 39.02 -3.03
C ARG A 131 7.20 38.32 -2.69
N LEU A 132 7.28 37.23 -1.92
CA LEU A 132 6.09 36.64 -1.30
C LEU A 132 5.59 37.50 -0.12
N PRO A 133 4.31 37.35 0.28
CA PRO A 133 3.80 37.91 1.53
C PRO A 133 4.68 37.53 2.71
N ARG A 134 4.93 38.47 3.63
CA ARG A 134 5.68 38.15 4.86
C ARG A 134 4.84 37.26 5.77
N PRO A 135 5.47 36.33 6.52
CA PRO A 135 4.77 35.47 7.46
C PRO A 135 3.91 36.28 8.44
N ARG A 136 2.63 35.92 8.57
CA ARG A 136 1.66 36.55 9.50
C ARG A 136 1.53 38.09 9.40
N ALA A 137 1.96 38.71 8.29
CA ALA A 137 1.89 40.17 8.12
C ALA A 137 0.49 40.62 7.64
N PRO A 138 -0.31 41.34 8.45
CA PRO A 138 -1.70 41.66 8.10
C PRO A 138 -1.83 42.51 6.83
N ALA A 139 -0.92 43.47 6.64
CA ALA A 139 -0.94 44.35 5.46
C ALA A 139 -0.70 43.59 4.15
N ASP A 140 0.18 42.58 4.16
CA ASP A 140 0.42 41.77 2.97
C ASP A 140 -0.77 40.82 2.72
N ALA A 141 -1.37 40.27 3.78
CA ALA A 141 -2.54 39.39 3.68
C ALA A 141 -3.77 40.13 3.12
N GLU A 142 -4.05 41.34 3.59
CA GLU A 142 -5.13 42.18 3.04
C GLU A 142 -4.86 42.52 1.57
N ARG A 143 -3.60 42.79 1.19
CA ARG A 143 -3.28 43.05 -0.22
C ARG A 143 -3.51 41.83 -1.11
N VAL A 144 -3.21 40.62 -0.63
CA VAL A 144 -3.54 39.38 -1.36
C VAL A 144 -5.05 39.20 -1.46
N LEU A 145 -5.81 39.52 -0.43
CA LEU A 145 -7.27 39.46 -0.45
C LEU A 145 -7.88 40.43 -1.46
N GLU A 146 -7.39 41.67 -1.53
CA GLU A 146 -7.81 42.65 -2.55
C GLU A 146 -7.56 42.13 -3.97
N LEU A 147 -6.37 41.55 -4.21
CA LEU A 147 -6.03 40.94 -5.49
C LEU A 147 -6.94 39.74 -5.80
N ALA A 148 -7.22 38.89 -4.81
CA ALA A 148 -8.13 37.76 -4.96
C ALA A 148 -9.54 38.21 -5.31
N ARG A 149 -10.08 39.25 -4.65
CA ARG A 149 -11.37 39.86 -5.00
C ARG A 149 -11.38 40.32 -6.45
N SER A 150 -10.38 41.10 -6.87
CA SER A 150 -10.30 41.62 -8.25
C SER A 150 -10.19 40.52 -9.33
N LEU A 151 -9.53 39.41 -9.02
CA LEU A 151 -9.32 38.30 -9.96
C LEU A 151 -10.44 37.24 -9.91
N GLY A 152 -11.22 37.25 -8.83
CA GLY A 152 -12.21 36.25 -8.46
C GLY A 152 -13.67 36.66 -8.70
N GLU A 153 -13.94 37.88 -9.18
CA GLU A 153 -15.31 38.37 -9.44
C GLU A 153 -16.17 37.42 -10.31
N GLN A 154 -15.54 36.61 -11.17
CA GLN A 154 -16.23 35.64 -12.02
C GLN A 154 -16.30 34.21 -11.46
N GLN A 155 -15.79 33.96 -10.25
CA GLN A 155 -15.57 32.61 -9.71
C GLN A 155 -16.38 32.31 -8.42
N GLY A 156 -17.17 33.26 -7.92
CA GLY A 156 -18.06 33.07 -6.77
C GLY A 156 -17.52 33.68 -5.46
N PRO A 157 -18.23 33.48 -4.33
CA PRO A 157 -17.88 34.12 -3.06
C PRO A 157 -16.56 33.57 -2.51
N LEU A 158 -15.65 34.48 -2.15
CA LEU A 158 -14.36 34.17 -1.53
C LEU A 158 -14.53 34.00 -0.02
N ASP A 159 -13.91 32.96 0.52
CA ASP A 159 -13.70 32.86 1.96
C ASP A 159 -12.45 33.67 2.33
N GLU A 160 -12.68 34.82 2.94
CA GLU A 160 -11.62 35.78 3.22
C GLU A 160 -10.62 35.26 4.25
N ASP A 161 -11.09 34.48 5.22
CA ASP A 161 -10.27 33.97 6.30
C ASP A 161 -9.28 32.92 5.77
N ILE A 162 -9.74 32.07 4.85
CA ILE A 162 -8.86 31.13 4.15
C ILE A 162 -7.83 31.87 3.29
N VAL A 163 -8.22 32.94 2.59
CA VAL A 163 -7.28 33.75 1.78
C VAL A 163 -6.21 34.41 2.66
N ARG A 164 -6.62 34.99 3.79
CA ARG A 164 -5.69 35.59 4.78
C ARG A 164 -4.77 34.55 5.40
N ALA A 165 -5.31 33.39 5.78
CA ALA A 165 -4.54 32.29 6.34
C ALA A 165 -3.51 31.78 5.33
N PHE A 166 -3.91 31.58 4.07
CA PHE A 166 -3.02 31.20 2.99
C PHE A 166 -1.90 32.23 2.77
N ALA A 167 -2.25 33.52 2.66
CA ALA A 167 -1.25 34.57 2.49
C ALA A 167 -0.23 34.57 3.64
N SER A 168 -0.72 34.38 4.87
CA SER A 168 0.08 34.37 6.10
C SER A 168 1.11 33.25 6.17
N VAL A 169 0.91 32.14 5.44
CA VAL A 169 1.82 30.98 5.43
C VAL A 169 2.50 30.76 4.08
N SER A 170 2.21 31.60 3.08
CA SER A 170 2.66 31.41 1.69
C SER A 170 4.18 31.54 1.47
N ALA A 171 4.90 32.14 2.42
CA ALA A 171 6.36 32.18 2.42
C ALA A 171 7.01 30.93 3.05
N GLY A 172 6.20 30.02 3.60
CA GLY A 172 6.69 28.80 4.22
C GLY A 172 7.02 27.70 3.22
N ASP A 173 7.89 26.80 3.65
CA ASP A 173 8.35 25.64 2.89
C ASP A 173 8.43 24.42 3.82
N LEU A 174 7.61 23.41 3.53
CA LEU A 174 7.43 22.22 4.37
C LEU A 174 7.82 20.97 3.59
N CYS A 175 8.81 20.23 4.11
CA CYS A 175 9.26 18.97 3.54
C CYS A 175 8.12 17.93 3.37
N PRO A 176 7.17 17.76 4.31
CA PRO A 176 6.02 16.87 4.09
C PRO A 176 5.15 17.26 2.88
N VAL A 177 4.87 18.56 2.70
CA VAL A 177 4.09 19.05 1.56
C VAL A 177 4.85 18.83 0.25
N ALA A 178 6.14 19.16 0.22
CA ALA A 178 7.01 18.90 -0.91
C ALA A 178 7.06 17.40 -1.28
N SER A 179 7.06 16.51 -0.29
CA SER A 179 7.06 15.06 -0.49
C SER A 179 5.76 14.58 -1.13
N VAL A 180 4.61 15.02 -0.61
CA VAL A 180 3.28 14.64 -1.16
C VAL A 180 3.10 15.18 -2.58
N VAL A 181 3.33 16.47 -2.80
CA VAL A 181 3.19 17.09 -4.12
C VAL A 181 4.20 16.53 -5.10
N GLY A 182 5.44 16.30 -4.67
CA GLY A 182 6.50 15.68 -5.47
C GLY A 182 6.15 14.27 -5.90
N ALA A 183 5.63 13.44 -4.99
CA ALA A 183 5.19 12.08 -5.31
C ALA A 183 4.02 12.06 -6.30
N LEU A 184 3.02 12.93 -6.12
CA LEU A 184 1.90 13.05 -7.05
C LEU A 184 2.36 13.52 -8.44
N ALA A 185 3.21 14.54 -8.50
CA ALA A 185 3.78 15.02 -9.76
C ALA A 185 4.61 13.94 -10.46
N ALA A 186 5.45 13.20 -9.73
CA ALA A 186 6.23 12.08 -10.26
C ALA A 186 5.30 10.99 -10.82
N GLN A 187 4.21 10.66 -10.12
CA GLN A 187 3.23 9.71 -10.61
C GLN A 187 2.54 10.21 -11.89
N GLU A 188 2.14 11.49 -11.97
CA GLU A 188 1.55 12.05 -13.19
C GLU A 188 2.51 12.00 -14.38
N VAL A 189 3.82 12.21 -14.16
CA VAL A 189 4.84 12.04 -15.20
C VAL A 189 4.86 10.58 -15.69
N LEU A 190 4.83 9.61 -14.77
CA LEU A 190 4.73 8.19 -15.14
C LEU A 190 3.47 7.90 -15.95
N LYS A 191 2.31 8.45 -15.56
CA LYS A 191 1.06 8.30 -16.33
C LYS A 191 1.18 8.85 -17.74
N ALA A 192 1.81 10.01 -17.89
CA ALA A 192 1.99 10.65 -19.19
C ALA A 192 2.87 9.83 -20.15
N ILE A 193 4.01 9.30 -19.66
CA ILE A 193 4.96 8.57 -20.51
C ILE A 193 4.54 7.12 -20.76
N THR A 194 3.89 6.46 -19.79
CA THR A 194 3.49 5.05 -19.91
C THR A 194 2.08 4.87 -20.46
N ARG A 195 1.26 5.93 -20.43
CA ARG A 195 -0.19 5.89 -20.73
C ARG A 195 -0.96 4.91 -19.83
N LYS A 196 -0.42 4.60 -18.65
CA LYS A 196 -1.00 3.72 -17.63
C LYS A 196 -1.58 4.57 -16.49
N PHE A 197 -2.76 4.20 -15.99
CA PHE A 197 -3.59 4.96 -15.04
C PHE A 197 -4.22 6.25 -15.58
N VAL A 198 -5.34 6.66 -14.99
CA VAL A 198 -6.04 7.90 -15.34
C VAL A 198 -5.25 9.11 -14.81
N PRO A 199 -4.82 10.04 -15.68
CA PRO A 199 -4.17 11.27 -15.26
C PRO A 199 -5.15 12.21 -14.57
N LEU A 200 -4.62 13.14 -13.79
CA LEU A 200 -5.41 14.23 -13.23
C LEU A 200 -6.06 15.05 -14.36
N ASN A 201 -7.27 15.56 -14.09
CA ASN A 201 -8.03 16.38 -15.03
C ASN A 201 -8.63 17.61 -14.35
N GLN A 202 -7.96 18.76 -14.26
CA GLN A 202 -6.54 19.03 -14.55
C GLN A 202 -5.83 19.63 -13.33
N TRP A 203 -6.60 20.26 -12.44
CA TRP A 203 -6.13 20.94 -11.23
C TRP A 203 -6.34 20.05 -10.02
N LEU A 204 -5.32 19.96 -9.19
CA LEU A 204 -5.39 19.37 -7.86
C LEU A 204 -4.90 20.41 -6.86
N TYR A 205 -5.77 20.78 -5.93
CA TYR A 205 -5.43 21.63 -4.80
C TYR A 205 -5.46 20.78 -3.54
N LEU A 206 -4.43 20.93 -2.72
CA LEU A 206 -4.27 20.26 -1.44
C LEU A 206 -3.95 21.31 -0.40
N ASP A 207 -4.57 21.19 0.76
CA ASP A 207 -4.26 21.95 1.94
C ASP A 207 -4.34 21.04 3.18
N SER A 208 -3.71 21.50 4.26
CA SER A 208 -3.81 20.86 5.57
C SER A 208 -3.83 21.96 6.62
N LEU A 209 -4.83 22.83 6.50
CA LEU A 209 -4.99 23.98 7.39
C LEU A 209 -5.25 23.56 8.85
N GLU A 210 -5.69 22.32 9.07
CA GLU A 210 -5.83 21.73 10.41
C GLU A 210 -4.51 21.72 11.19
N CYS A 211 -3.36 21.67 10.50
CA CYS A 211 -2.05 21.81 11.14
C CYS A 211 -1.83 23.20 11.76
N LEU A 212 -2.60 24.23 11.36
CA LEU A 212 -2.57 25.55 12.00
C LEU A 212 -3.50 25.67 13.21
N ALA A 213 -4.36 24.68 13.45
CA ALA A 213 -5.21 24.62 14.64
C ALA A 213 -4.46 24.14 15.89
N LEU A 214 -3.14 23.92 15.80
CA LEU A 214 -2.28 23.63 16.95
C LEU A 214 -2.46 24.72 18.03
N PRO A 215 -2.54 24.36 19.32
CA PRO A 215 -2.66 25.34 20.40
C PRO A 215 -1.58 26.43 20.29
N GLY A 216 -2.02 27.69 20.13
CA GLY A 216 -1.15 28.86 19.97
C GLY A 216 -0.75 29.20 18.53
N ALA A 217 -0.91 28.30 17.54
CA ALA A 217 -0.56 28.59 16.14
C ALA A 217 -1.45 29.67 15.49
N ALA A 218 -2.72 29.74 15.89
CA ALA A 218 -3.63 30.83 15.49
C ALA A 218 -3.28 32.20 16.11
N GLN A 219 -2.41 32.23 17.13
CA GLN A 219 -2.00 33.43 17.85
C GLN A 219 -0.58 33.89 17.48
N LEU A 220 0.08 33.20 16.53
CA LEU A 220 1.44 33.53 16.10
C LEU A 220 1.49 34.91 15.45
N THR A 221 2.49 35.68 15.83
CA THR A 221 2.78 37.02 15.29
C THR A 221 3.83 36.98 14.19
N GLU A 222 4.01 38.09 13.47
CA GLU A 222 5.10 38.27 12.49
C GLU A 222 6.48 38.02 13.13
N MET A 223 6.67 38.37 14.41
CA MET A 223 7.94 38.16 15.13
C MET A 223 8.21 36.69 15.46
N ASP A 224 7.18 35.92 15.78
CA ASP A 224 7.31 34.49 16.09
C ASP A 224 7.71 33.68 14.84
N CYS A 225 7.21 34.12 13.68
CA CYS A 225 7.44 33.52 12.36
C CYS A 225 8.59 34.20 11.58
N ALA A 226 9.31 35.14 12.18
CA ALA A 226 10.40 35.85 11.52
C ALA A 226 11.59 34.91 11.25
N PRO A 227 12.26 35.03 10.08
CA PRO A 227 13.47 34.24 9.77
C PRO A 227 14.55 34.42 10.84
N ARG A 228 15.25 33.32 11.16
CA ARG A 228 16.33 33.29 12.17
C ARG A 228 17.71 33.04 11.55
N GLY A 229 17.79 32.95 10.22
CA GLY A 229 19.01 32.49 9.54
C GLY A 229 19.26 31.00 9.77
N SER A 230 18.20 30.25 10.08
CA SER A 230 18.25 28.82 10.31
C SER A 230 17.83 28.07 9.06
N ARG A 231 18.31 26.82 8.91
CA ARG A 231 17.83 25.91 7.88
C ARG A 231 16.32 25.61 7.97
N TYR A 232 15.69 25.91 9.11
CA TYR A 232 14.27 25.70 9.37
C TYR A 232 13.41 26.95 9.12
N ASP A 233 13.96 28.03 8.55
CA ASP A 233 13.23 29.30 8.35
C ASP A 233 11.92 29.12 7.55
N GLY A 234 11.89 28.19 6.58
CA GLY A 234 10.67 27.85 5.83
C GLY A 234 9.56 27.21 6.70
N GLN A 235 9.93 26.43 7.72
CA GLN A 235 8.99 25.83 8.67
C GLN A 235 8.59 26.82 9.77
N ILE A 236 9.54 27.62 10.26
CA ILE A 236 9.33 28.69 11.25
C ILE A 236 8.35 29.73 10.72
N ALA A 237 8.39 30.06 9.43
CA ALA A 237 7.43 30.95 8.78
C ALA A 237 5.96 30.52 8.94
N ILE A 238 5.69 29.24 9.25
CA ILE A 238 4.34 28.70 9.40
C ILE A 238 4.00 28.45 10.87
N PHE A 239 4.88 27.73 11.58
CA PHE A 239 4.62 27.23 12.94
C PHE A 239 5.33 28.02 14.05
N GLY A 240 6.24 28.93 13.70
CA GLY A 240 7.00 29.76 14.63
C GLY A 240 8.21 29.07 15.26
N ALA A 241 9.13 29.86 15.79
CA ALA A 241 10.39 29.38 16.36
C ALA A 241 10.19 28.45 17.58
N ASN A 242 9.19 28.74 18.43
CA ASN A 242 8.91 27.92 19.61
C ASN A 242 8.44 26.50 19.24
N PHE A 243 7.72 26.35 18.13
CA PHE A 243 7.33 25.01 17.65
C PHE A 243 8.55 24.26 17.11
N GLN A 244 9.45 24.94 16.41
CA GLN A 244 10.70 24.35 15.95
C GLN A 244 11.56 23.83 17.12
N GLU A 245 11.66 24.59 18.21
CA GLU A 245 12.36 24.17 19.43
C GLU A 245 11.71 22.91 20.02
N LYS A 246 10.38 22.88 20.15
CA LYS A 246 9.65 21.69 20.62
C LYS A 246 9.96 20.43 19.80
N LEU A 247 10.08 20.55 18.47
CA LEU A 247 10.46 19.42 17.61
C LEU A 247 11.86 18.88 17.94
N GLY A 248 12.80 19.75 18.30
CA GLY A 248 14.16 19.37 18.68
C GLY A 248 14.25 18.53 19.96
N HIS A 249 13.25 18.64 20.84
CA HIS A 249 13.18 17.93 22.12
C HIS A 249 12.46 16.58 22.06
N GLN A 250 11.89 16.22 20.91
CA GLN A 250 11.07 15.01 20.78
C GLN A 250 11.88 13.71 20.82
N LYS A 251 11.26 12.62 21.28
CA LYS A 251 11.80 11.26 21.24
C LYS A 251 10.89 10.33 20.44
N TYR A 252 11.41 9.75 19.36
CA TYR A 252 10.63 8.97 18.41
C TYR A 252 11.27 7.63 18.06
N LEU A 253 10.45 6.60 17.86
CA LEU A 253 10.85 5.31 17.28
C LEU A 253 10.34 5.17 15.84
N VAL A 254 11.17 4.69 14.92
CA VAL A 254 10.82 4.50 13.50
C VAL A 254 11.49 3.28 12.86
N GLY A 255 10.80 2.61 11.92
CA GLY A 255 11.36 1.53 11.11
C GLY A 255 12.20 2.03 9.91
N ALA A 256 13.00 1.17 9.27
CA ALA A 256 13.92 1.56 8.18
C ALA A 256 13.55 0.98 6.79
N GLY A 257 12.27 0.63 6.59
CA GLY A 257 11.73 0.20 5.29
C GLY A 257 11.57 1.35 4.27
N ALA A 258 10.74 1.13 3.23
CA ALA A 258 10.48 2.15 2.20
C ALA A 258 9.82 3.42 2.79
N ILE A 259 8.75 3.22 3.55
CA ILE A 259 8.08 4.29 4.31
C ILE A 259 9.06 4.91 5.33
N GLY A 260 9.83 4.06 6.02
CA GLY A 260 10.82 4.47 7.00
C GLY A 260 11.85 5.45 6.44
N CYS A 261 12.39 5.16 5.25
CA CYS A 261 13.32 6.04 4.56
C CYS A 261 12.74 7.44 4.28
N GLU A 262 11.47 7.53 3.86
CA GLU A 262 10.79 8.80 3.60
C GLU A 262 10.47 9.56 4.90
N LEU A 263 10.03 8.84 5.95
CA LEU A 263 9.81 9.42 7.28
C LEU A 263 11.10 9.98 7.87
N LEU A 264 12.20 9.22 7.79
CA LEU A 264 13.51 9.64 8.27
C LEU A 264 14.03 10.88 7.55
N LYS A 265 13.89 10.93 6.21
CA LYS A 265 14.19 12.13 5.43
C LYS A 265 13.33 13.32 5.90
N ASN A 266 12.03 13.13 6.08
CA ASN A 266 11.13 14.19 6.54
C ASN A 266 11.49 14.67 7.97
N PHE A 267 11.71 13.76 8.91
CA PHE A 267 12.13 14.06 10.28
C PHE A 267 13.45 14.83 10.31
N ALA A 268 14.42 14.43 9.47
CA ALA A 268 15.66 15.15 9.32
C ALA A 268 15.45 16.59 8.84
N MET A 269 14.65 16.79 7.79
CA MET A 269 14.38 18.11 7.21
C MET A 269 13.53 19.00 8.12
N MET A 270 12.63 18.42 8.92
CA MET A 270 11.81 19.12 9.91
C MET A 270 12.60 19.49 11.18
N GLY A 271 13.78 18.90 11.39
CA GLY A 271 14.56 19.09 12.62
C GLY A 271 13.96 18.37 13.82
N LEU A 272 13.23 17.27 13.59
CA LEU A 272 12.79 16.41 14.69
C LEU A 272 14.03 15.86 15.40
N THR A 273 14.09 16.00 16.72
CA THR A 273 15.23 15.57 17.55
C THR A 273 16.54 16.35 17.32
N ALA A 274 16.47 17.48 16.59
CA ALA A 274 17.58 18.40 16.38
C ALA A 274 17.81 19.33 17.59
N GLY A 275 17.94 18.73 18.77
CA GLY A 275 18.05 19.38 20.07
C GLY A 275 18.58 18.37 21.09
N ASP A 276 17.90 18.21 22.23
CA ASP A 276 18.23 17.17 23.22
C ASP A 276 17.38 15.89 23.09
N GLY A 277 16.49 15.83 22.09
CA GLY A 277 15.66 14.68 21.76
C GLY A 277 16.43 13.47 21.23
N GLU A 278 15.72 12.43 20.78
CA GLU A 278 16.34 11.20 20.26
C GLU A 278 15.47 10.49 19.22
N LEU A 279 16.03 10.19 18.05
CA LEU A 279 15.41 9.41 17.00
C LEU A 279 15.98 7.98 16.99
N ILE A 280 15.17 7.01 17.37
CA ILE A 280 15.56 5.61 17.42
C ILE A 280 15.08 4.93 16.15
N VAL A 281 16.01 4.40 15.36
CA VAL A 281 15.72 3.68 14.12
C VAL A 281 15.96 2.20 14.36
N THR A 282 14.95 1.35 14.18
CA THR A 282 15.09 -0.10 14.37
C THR A 282 14.63 -0.87 13.15
N ASP A 283 15.47 -1.78 12.67
CA ASP A 283 15.18 -2.68 11.56
C ASP A 283 16.15 -3.87 11.63
N MET A 284 15.64 -5.10 11.54
CA MET A 284 16.44 -6.32 11.60
C MET A 284 17.03 -6.72 10.24
N ASP A 285 16.55 -6.11 9.16
CA ASP A 285 16.98 -6.47 7.82
C ASP A 285 18.27 -5.79 7.40
N THR A 286 18.93 -6.41 6.43
CA THR A 286 20.01 -5.81 5.64
C THR A 286 19.49 -5.22 4.33
N VAL A 287 20.21 -4.27 3.76
CA VAL A 287 19.90 -3.68 2.45
C VAL A 287 20.04 -4.74 1.35
N ALA A 288 19.01 -4.90 0.53
CA ALA A 288 19.03 -5.76 -0.65
C ALA A 288 18.92 -4.93 -1.95
N LEU A 289 19.39 -5.48 -3.07
CA LEU A 289 19.28 -4.84 -4.38
C LEU A 289 17.83 -4.48 -4.73
N SER A 290 16.88 -5.36 -4.39
CA SER A 290 15.45 -5.16 -4.61
C SER A 290 14.87 -4.00 -3.80
N ASN A 291 15.58 -3.47 -2.82
CA ASN A 291 15.13 -2.33 -2.01
C ASN A 291 15.41 -0.97 -2.66
N LEU A 292 16.48 -0.87 -3.45
CA LEU A 292 17.05 0.42 -3.89
C LEU A 292 16.10 1.27 -4.75
N HIS A 293 15.11 0.67 -5.41
CA HIS A 293 14.15 1.43 -6.22
C HIS A 293 13.14 2.24 -5.40
N ARG A 294 13.01 1.98 -4.09
CA ARG A 294 12.01 2.64 -3.23
C ARG A 294 12.53 3.04 -1.84
N GLN A 295 13.72 2.61 -1.45
CA GLN A 295 14.36 2.97 -0.18
C GLN A 295 15.49 3.97 -0.46
N LEU A 296 15.13 5.25 -0.55
CA LEU A 296 15.97 6.33 -1.10
C LEU A 296 17.28 6.58 -0.32
N LEU A 297 17.37 6.13 0.94
CA LEU A 297 18.53 6.35 1.79
C LEU A 297 19.69 5.41 1.46
N TYR A 298 19.44 4.34 0.72
CA TYR A 298 20.41 3.28 0.43
C TYR A 298 21.03 3.42 -0.96
N ARG A 299 22.24 2.92 -1.11
CA ARG A 299 23.00 2.86 -2.36
C ARG A 299 23.44 1.42 -2.63
N SER A 300 23.86 1.16 -3.87
CA SER A 300 24.38 -0.17 -4.25
C SER A 300 25.61 -0.59 -3.44
N ALA A 301 26.37 0.37 -2.92
CA ALA A 301 27.51 0.10 -2.05
C ALA A 301 27.10 -0.38 -0.64
N ASP A 302 25.86 -0.14 -0.23
CA ASP A 302 25.35 -0.49 1.09
C ASP A 302 24.70 -1.87 1.13
N ILE A 303 24.70 -2.63 0.01
CA ILE A 303 24.09 -3.97 -0.03
C ILE A 303 24.73 -4.87 1.03
N SER A 304 23.89 -5.63 1.72
CA SER A 304 24.23 -6.49 2.88
C SER A 304 24.55 -5.74 4.18
N GLU A 305 24.60 -4.41 4.19
CA GLU A 305 24.72 -3.63 5.43
C GLU A 305 23.37 -3.53 6.16
N PRO A 306 23.36 -3.40 7.51
CA PRO A 306 22.12 -3.24 8.27
C PRO A 306 21.36 -1.96 7.88
N LYS A 307 20.07 -2.08 7.55
CA LYS A 307 19.23 -0.96 7.08
C LYS A 307 19.23 0.21 8.07
N SER A 308 19.02 -0.07 9.35
CA SER A 308 18.93 0.96 10.40
C SER A 308 20.23 1.77 10.54
N VAL A 309 21.39 1.12 10.42
CA VAL A 309 22.71 1.77 10.52
C VAL A 309 22.95 2.69 9.33
N VAL A 310 22.70 2.20 8.11
CA VAL A 310 22.87 2.99 6.88
C VAL A 310 21.90 4.16 6.86
N ALA A 311 20.64 3.94 7.28
CA ALA A 311 19.61 4.97 7.34
C ALA A 311 19.98 6.07 8.36
N ALA A 312 20.43 5.70 9.56
CA ALA A 312 20.89 6.66 10.57
C ALA A 312 22.07 7.51 10.06
N ALA A 313 23.04 6.88 9.40
CA ALA A 313 24.16 7.61 8.79
C ALA A 313 23.70 8.56 7.67
N ALA A 314 22.70 8.17 6.87
CA ALA A 314 22.12 9.03 5.85
C ALA A 314 21.39 10.23 6.44
N VAL A 315 20.62 10.04 7.52
CA VAL A 315 19.95 11.11 8.27
C VAL A 315 20.97 12.11 8.83
N GLN A 316 22.03 11.63 9.47
CA GLN A 316 23.11 12.48 9.99
C GLN A 316 23.77 13.33 8.89
N ARG A 317 23.97 12.76 7.69
CA ARG A 317 24.49 13.52 6.53
C ARG A 317 23.52 14.60 6.06
N MET A 318 22.21 14.35 6.11
CA MET A 318 21.19 15.34 5.74
C MET A 318 21.08 16.45 6.78
N ASN A 319 21.16 16.09 8.07
CA ASN A 319 21.06 17.01 9.17
C ASN A 319 21.94 16.59 10.36
N PRO A 320 23.13 17.22 10.53
CA PRO A 320 24.06 16.90 11.61
C PRO A 320 23.51 17.18 13.02
N ASP A 321 22.48 18.02 13.15
CA ASP A 321 21.92 18.39 14.44
C ASP A 321 20.98 17.29 14.99
N VAL A 322 20.48 16.40 14.13
CA VAL A 322 19.53 15.35 14.48
C VAL A 322 20.25 14.26 15.28
N ARG A 323 19.73 13.96 16.48
CA ARG A 323 20.23 12.86 17.30
C ARG A 323 19.56 11.56 16.90
N VAL A 324 20.32 10.65 16.29
CA VAL A 324 19.79 9.38 15.79
C VAL A 324 20.60 8.18 16.28
N THR A 325 19.90 7.16 16.75
CA THR A 325 20.46 5.90 17.27
C THR A 325 19.92 4.73 16.45
N ALA A 326 20.80 3.86 15.96
CA ALA A 326 20.42 2.70 15.15
C ALA A 326 20.40 1.41 15.98
N HIS A 327 19.28 0.71 15.95
CA HIS A 327 19.07 -0.62 16.52
C HIS A 327 18.83 -1.64 15.40
N GLN A 328 19.25 -2.89 15.61
CA GLN A 328 19.10 -3.97 14.62
C GLN A 328 18.07 -5.03 15.06
N ASN A 329 17.10 -4.62 15.87
CA ASN A 329 16.19 -5.53 16.55
C ASN A 329 14.84 -5.59 15.84
N GLN A 330 14.26 -6.78 15.72
CA GLN A 330 12.87 -6.94 15.31
C GLN A 330 11.96 -6.57 16.49
N VAL A 331 11.08 -5.59 16.29
CA VAL A 331 10.11 -5.19 17.31
C VAL A 331 9.05 -6.29 17.44
N GLY A 332 8.97 -6.91 18.61
CA GLY A 332 8.07 -8.03 18.86
C GLY A 332 8.22 -8.57 20.28
N PRO A 333 7.47 -9.63 20.65
CA PRO A 333 7.50 -10.22 21.99
C PRO A 333 8.91 -10.63 22.44
N ALA A 334 9.73 -11.14 21.52
CA ALA A 334 11.09 -11.60 21.81
C ALA A 334 12.05 -10.47 22.24
N THR A 335 11.72 -9.22 21.94
CA THR A 335 12.58 -8.05 22.21
C THR A 335 12.00 -7.11 23.27
N GLU A 336 10.98 -7.52 24.02
CA GLU A 336 10.36 -6.71 25.09
C GLU A 336 11.34 -6.33 26.21
N MET A 337 12.40 -7.13 26.43
CA MET A 337 13.46 -6.79 27.38
C MET A 337 14.25 -5.54 26.97
N LEU A 338 14.36 -5.28 25.66
CA LEU A 338 14.97 -4.06 25.11
C LEU A 338 13.93 -2.96 24.97
N TYR A 339 12.74 -3.31 24.48
CA TYR A 339 11.62 -2.40 24.23
C TYR A 339 10.53 -2.56 25.28
N SER A 340 10.92 -2.27 26.53
CA SER A 340 10.07 -2.40 27.73
C SER A 340 8.92 -1.39 27.76
N ASP A 341 7.97 -1.56 28.70
CA ASP A 341 6.85 -0.62 28.88
C ASP A 341 7.38 0.79 29.16
N LYS A 342 8.45 0.86 29.96
CA LYS A 342 9.16 2.10 30.28
C LYS A 342 9.76 2.75 29.03
N PHE A 343 10.39 1.96 28.16
CA PHE A 343 10.95 2.48 26.91
C PHE A 343 9.87 3.22 26.09
N PHE A 344 8.71 2.60 25.88
CA PHE A 344 7.61 3.23 25.13
C PHE A 344 6.98 4.43 25.85
N GLN A 345 6.89 4.39 27.19
CA GLN A 345 6.38 5.51 27.99
C GLN A 345 7.31 6.74 27.94
N ASP A 346 8.61 6.54 27.74
CA ASP A 346 9.60 7.61 27.63
C ASP A 346 9.65 8.22 26.19
N LEU A 347 8.88 7.68 25.22
CA LEU A 347 8.76 8.22 23.86
C LEU A 347 7.62 9.23 23.75
N ASP A 348 7.82 10.27 22.92
CA ASP A 348 6.77 11.22 22.54
C ASP A 348 5.89 10.68 21.39
N GLY A 349 6.40 9.73 20.61
CA GLY A 349 5.65 9.09 19.55
C GLY A 349 6.37 7.93 18.87
N VAL A 350 5.60 7.17 18.10
CA VAL A 350 6.10 6.08 17.25
C VAL A 350 5.60 6.30 15.83
N ALA A 351 6.48 6.11 14.85
CA ALA A 351 6.12 6.13 13.43
C ALA A 351 6.38 4.75 12.82
N SER A 352 5.30 4.02 12.53
CA SER A 352 5.36 2.68 11.95
C SER A 352 5.70 2.75 10.46
N ALA A 353 6.54 1.81 10.05
CA ALA A 353 6.95 1.56 8.66
C ALA A 353 6.95 0.06 8.37
N LEU A 354 5.95 -0.66 8.90
CA LEU A 354 5.86 -2.12 8.94
C LEU A 354 5.09 -2.67 7.73
N ASP A 355 5.47 -3.86 7.28
CA ASP A 355 4.93 -4.54 6.09
C ASP A 355 4.05 -5.77 6.41
N THR A 356 3.94 -6.15 7.68
CA THR A 356 3.11 -7.27 8.14
C THR A 356 2.00 -6.78 9.07
N ILE A 357 0.84 -7.46 9.03
CA ILE A 357 -0.32 -7.12 9.87
C ILE A 357 0.01 -7.45 11.33
N GLU A 358 0.72 -8.56 11.58
CA GLU A 358 1.10 -9.04 12.90
C GLU A 358 2.00 -8.04 13.63
N ALA A 359 3.00 -7.48 12.94
CA ALA A 359 3.90 -6.50 13.54
C ALA A 359 3.17 -5.18 13.84
N ARG A 360 2.26 -4.75 12.95
CA ARG A 360 1.42 -3.56 13.16
C ARG A 360 0.53 -3.71 14.38
N ASP A 361 -0.17 -4.84 14.47
CA ASP A 361 -1.07 -5.18 15.57
C ASP A 361 -0.33 -5.31 16.91
N TYR A 362 0.88 -5.89 16.91
CA TYR A 362 1.75 -5.87 18.09
C TYR A 362 2.12 -4.44 18.52
N LEU A 363 2.60 -3.61 17.59
CA LEU A 363 3.04 -2.25 17.87
C LEU A 363 1.87 -1.35 18.32
N GLU A 364 0.71 -1.49 17.70
CA GLU A 364 -0.52 -0.78 18.09
C GLU A 364 -0.92 -1.10 19.53
N ARG A 365 -1.01 -2.40 19.88
CA ARG A 365 -1.30 -2.83 21.26
C ARG A 365 -0.27 -2.27 22.24
N ARG A 366 1.00 -2.23 21.85
CA ARG A 366 2.08 -1.69 22.67
C ARG A 366 1.89 -0.19 22.94
N CYS A 367 1.64 0.59 21.89
CA CYS A 367 1.40 2.03 21.97
C CYS A 367 0.12 2.35 22.77
N LEU A 368 -0.96 1.58 22.60
CA LEU A 368 -2.18 1.70 23.40
C LEU A 368 -1.93 1.44 24.89
N ARG A 369 -1.23 0.34 25.21
CA ARG A 369 -0.87 -0.04 26.58
C ARG A 369 0.00 1.03 27.26
N CYS A 370 0.99 1.55 26.53
CA CYS A 370 1.95 2.53 27.06
C CYS A 370 1.48 3.99 26.94
N ARG A 371 0.32 4.24 26.33
CA ARG A 371 -0.21 5.58 26.01
C ARG A 371 0.76 6.42 25.18
N THR A 372 1.42 5.78 24.23
CA THR A 372 2.32 6.43 23.27
C THR A 372 1.56 6.72 21.96
N PRO A 373 1.60 7.93 21.41
CA PRO A 373 1.04 8.22 20.08
C PRO A 373 1.67 7.35 18.98
N LEU A 374 0.87 6.94 18.00
CA LEU A 374 1.31 6.13 16.86
C LEU A 374 0.86 6.76 15.55
N LEU A 375 1.81 6.93 14.63
CA LEU A 375 1.58 7.22 13.22
C LEU A 375 1.82 5.93 12.44
N ASP A 376 0.76 5.29 11.95
CA ASP A 376 0.86 4.12 11.08
C ASP A 376 0.53 4.47 9.63
N SER A 377 1.19 3.80 8.70
CA SER A 377 0.91 3.97 7.28
C SER A 377 1.28 2.72 6.51
N GLY A 378 0.59 2.47 5.41
CA GLY A 378 0.84 1.32 4.54
C GLY A 378 0.57 1.63 3.08
N THR A 379 1.19 0.85 2.21
CA THR A 379 1.12 1.03 0.76
C THR A 379 0.94 -0.32 0.06
N GLU A 380 0.10 -0.35 -0.96
CA GLU A 380 -0.09 -1.50 -1.84
C GLU A 380 -0.20 -0.99 -3.29
N GLY A 381 0.88 -1.15 -4.07
CA GLY A 381 0.96 -0.58 -5.41
C GLY A 381 0.79 0.94 -5.40
N THR A 382 -0.27 1.45 -6.04
CA THR A 382 -0.63 2.88 -6.04
C THR A 382 -1.60 3.29 -4.95
N ARG A 383 -1.99 2.37 -4.07
CA ARG A 383 -2.87 2.63 -2.93
C ARG A 383 -2.02 2.89 -1.68
N GLY A 384 -2.53 3.70 -0.78
CA GLY A 384 -1.92 3.94 0.51
C GLY A 384 -2.97 4.35 1.54
N HIS A 385 -2.63 4.15 2.81
CA HIS A 385 -3.43 4.60 3.94
C HIS A 385 -2.52 5.19 5.02
N VAL A 386 -3.08 6.09 5.81
CA VAL A 386 -2.42 6.71 6.96
C VAL A 386 -3.40 6.67 8.13
N LEU A 387 -2.91 6.30 9.30
CA LEU A 387 -3.64 6.25 10.56
C LEU A 387 -2.84 7.02 11.61
N ALA A 388 -3.48 8.00 12.24
CA ALA A 388 -2.97 8.66 13.43
C ALA A 388 -3.75 8.19 14.64
N MET A 389 -3.07 7.55 15.59
CA MET A 389 -3.62 7.08 16.85
C MET A 389 -3.10 7.96 17.99
N VAL A 390 -4.02 8.64 18.67
CA VAL A 390 -3.73 9.47 19.84
C VAL A 390 -4.42 8.84 21.05
N PRO A 391 -3.65 8.25 21.99
CA PRO A 391 -4.21 7.59 23.17
C PRO A 391 -5.20 8.48 23.93
N SER A 392 -6.33 7.90 24.33
CA SER A 392 -7.45 8.59 25.01
C SER A 392 -8.30 9.54 24.15
N LEU A 393 -7.90 9.84 22.91
CA LEU A 393 -8.67 10.69 21.98
C LEU A 393 -9.26 9.89 20.81
N THR A 394 -8.43 9.10 20.14
CA THR A 394 -8.87 8.31 18.98
C THR A 394 -9.48 6.99 19.44
N LYS A 395 -10.57 6.57 18.79
CA LYS A 395 -11.09 5.21 18.99
C LYS A 395 -10.01 4.22 18.55
N PRO A 396 -9.70 3.18 19.35
CA PRO A 396 -8.84 2.11 18.88
C PRO A 396 -9.41 1.56 17.57
N PRO A 397 -8.57 1.33 16.55
CA PRO A 397 -8.94 0.48 15.43
C PRO A 397 -9.67 -0.77 15.93
N GLY A 398 -10.74 -1.17 15.22
CA GLY A 398 -11.32 -2.48 15.48
C GLY A 398 -10.24 -3.55 15.27
N PRO A 399 -10.38 -4.75 15.87
CA PRO A 399 -9.48 -5.85 15.54
C PRO A 399 -9.41 -5.93 14.03
N ALA A 400 -8.20 -5.94 13.46
CA ALA A 400 -8.04 -6.13 12.03
C ALA A 400 -8.92 -7.32 11.66
N SER A 401 -9.94 -7.11 10.84
CA SER A 401 -10.58 -8.23 10.19
C SER A 401 -9.45 -8.78 9.36
N ILE A 402 -8.78 -9.82 9.86
CA ILE A 402 -7.79 -10.56 9.10
C ILE A 402 -8.56 -10.90 7.84
N PRO A 403 -8.29 -10.24 6.69
CA PRO A 403 -8.77 -10.78 5.44
C PRO A 403 -8.19 -12.18 5.51
N ARG A 404 -9.03 -13.22 5.52
CA ARG A 404 -8.51 -14.59 5.61
C ARG A 404 -7.41 -14.63 4.57
N ASP A 405 -6.15 -14.71 5.01
CA ASP A 405 -5.05 -14.93 4.08
C ASP A 405 -5.55 -16.03 3.19
N GLY A 406 -5.38 -15.89 1.87
CA GLY A 406 -5.97 -16.75 0.84
C GLY A 406 -5.59 -18.23 1.00
N THR A 407 -5.99 -18.83 2.10
CA THR A 407 -5.83 -20.20 2.52
C THR A 407 -6.92 -20.90 1.77
N PHE A 408 -6.57 -21.25 0.54
CA PHE A 408 -7.37 -22.10 -0.29
C PHE A 408 -7.66 -23.40 0.48
N PRO A 409 -8.89 -23.93 0.41
CA PRO A 409 -9.20 -25.22 1.02
C PRO A 409 -8.18 -26.28 0.59
N LEU A 410 -7.69 -27.07 1.56
CA LEU A 410 -6.68 -28.10 1.29
C LEU A 410 -7.11 -29.09 0.18
N CYS A 411 -8.41 -29.35 0.06
CA CYS A 411 -8.97 -30.17 -1.02
C CYS A 411 -8.80 -29.52 -2.39
N THR A 412 -9.00 -28.20 -2.49
CA THR A 412 -8.81 -27.41 -3.72
C THR A 412 -7.34 -27.36 -4.12
N LEU A 413 -6.44 -27.14 -3.16
CA LEU A 413 -4.99 -27.14 -3.42
C LEU A 413 -4.45 -28.50 -3.86
N ARG A 414 -4.93 -29.60 -3.24
CA ARG A 414 -4.41 -30.94 -3.52
C ARG A 414 -4.98 -31.61 -4.75
N HIS A 415 -6.27 -31.43 -5.02
CA HIS A 415 -6.96 -32.26 -6.02
C HIS A 415 -7.62 -31.46 -7.14
N PHE A 416 -8.07 -30.23 -6.87
CA PHE A 416 -8.87 -29.46 -7.82
C PHE A 416 -8.39 -28.01 -7.99
N PRO A 417 -7.11 -27.77 -8.36
CA PRO A 417 -6.63 -26.42 -8.63
C PRO A 417 -7.34 -25.86 -9.89
N ARG A 418 -7.85 -24.63 -9.80
CA ARG A 418 -8.60 -23.96 -10.88
C ARG A 418 -7.94 -22.68 -11.36
N THR A 419 -7.06 -22.11 -10.55
CA THR A 419 -6.36 -20.85 -10.81
C THR A 419 -4.86 -21.08 -10.69
N ILE A 420 -4.06 -20.17 -11.28
CA ILE A 420 -2.60 -20.24 -11.16
C ILE A 420 -2.15 -20.09 -9.71
N GLN A 421 -2.88 -19.31 -8.91
CA GLN A 421 -2.62 -19.09 -7.48
C GLN A 421 -2.66 -20.40 -6.69
N HIS A 422 -3.60 -21.31 -6.99
CA HIS A 422 -3.67 -22.61 -6.31
C HIS A 422 -2.38 -23.42 -6.57
N THR A 423 -1.90 -23.43 -7.81
CA THR A 423 -0.68 -24.18 -8.17
C THR A 423 0.59 -23.55 -7.59
N LEU A 424 0.63 -22.21 -7.46
CA LEU A 424 1.73 -21.50 -6.82
C LEU A 424 1.81 -21.78 -5.32
N GLN A 425 0.66 -21.77 -4.63
CA GLN A 425 0.61 -22.13 -3.21
C GLN A 425 1.01 -23.60 -3.00
N TRP A 426 0.48 -24.52 -3.80
CA TRP A 426 0.88 -25.93 -3.77
C TRP A 426 2.39 -26.09 -3.99
N ALA A 427 2.98 -25.38 -4.96
CA ALA A 427 4.41 -25.47 -5.24
C ALA A 427 5.27 -24.93 -4.08
N ARG A 428 4.79 -23.90 -3.38
CA ARG A 428 5.43 -23.40 -2.15
C ARG A 428 5.38 -24.42 -1.02
N ASP A 429 4.21 -25.02 -0.77
CA ASP A 429 4.04 -26.04 0.25
C ASP A 429 4.92 -27.27 -0.03
N GLU A 430 5.06 -27.65 -1.30
CA GLU A 430 5.97 -28.72 -1.74
C GLU A 430 7.44 -28.34 -1.51
N PHE A 431 7.85 -27.10 -1.80
CA PHE A 431 9.22 -26.66 -1.53
C PHE A 431 9.55 -26.71 -0.03
N GLU A 432 8.69 -26.14 0.81
CA GLU A 432 8.85 -26.13 2.28
C GLU A 432 8.86 -27.57 2.84
N GLY A 433 7.93 -28.41 2.37
CA GLY A 433 7.80 -29.81 2.80
C GLY A 433 8.92 -30.74 2.34
N LEU A 434 9.60 -30.44 1.22
CA LEU A 434 10.69 -31.28 0.69
C LEU A 434 12.07 -30.85 1.18
N PHE A 435 12.33 -29.55 1.27
CA PHE A 435 13.69 -29.03 1.45
C PHE A 435 13.93 -28.38 2.80
N GLN A 436 12.91 -27.80 3.43
CA GLN A 436 13.07 -27.04 4.68
C GLN A 436 12.71 -27.91 5.89
N LEU A 437 11.44 -28.30 6.02
CA LEU A 437 10.93 -28.96 7.22
C LEU A 437 11.67 -30.26 7.57
N PRO A 438 11.94 -31.19 6.63
CA PRO A 438 12.66 -32.42 6.97
C PRO A 438 14.10 -32.16 7.42
N ALA A 439 14.77 -31.15 6.85
CA ALA A 439 16.13 -30.80 7.21
C ALA A 439 16.20 -30.18 8.61
N GLU A 440 15.28 -29.25 8.93
CA GLU A 440 15.16 -28.66 10.27
C GLU A 440 14.87 -29.72 11.33
N GLN A 441 13.95 -30.64 11.07
CA GLN A 441 13.62 -31.74 11.98
C GLN A 441 14.81 -32.68 12.23
N VAL A 442 15.57 -33.01 11.19
CA VAL A 442 16.79 -33.83 11.33
C VAL A 442 17.84 -33.09 12.14
N ASN A 443 18.05 -31.79 11.89
CA ASN A 443 19.01 -30.98 12.66
C ASN A 443 18.61 -30.86 14.14
N GLN A 444 17.34 -30.59 14.42
CA GLN A 444 16.81 -30.52 15.79
C GLN A 444 16.96 -31.85 16.53
N LEU A 445 16.72 -32.98 15.86
CA LEU A 445 16.96 -34.30 16.44
C LEU A 445 18.46 -34.52 16.76
N MET A 446 19.37 -34.01 15.94
CA MET A 446 20.80 -34.11 16.20
C MET A 446 21.26 -33.22 17.36
N GLU A 447 20.60 -32.08 17.58
CA GLU A 447 20.90 -31.14 18.65
C GLU A 447 20.27 -31.56 20.00
N ASP A 448 19.01 -32.03 19.99
CA ASP A 448 18.27 -32.49 21.16
C ASP A 448 17.63 -33.87 20.91
N PRO A 449 18.22 -34.95 21.45
CA PRO A 449 17.64 -36.29 21.37
C PRO A 449 16.25 -36.43 22.03
N GLY A 450 15.88 -35.53 22.95
CA GLY A 450 14.56 -35.48 23.60
C GLY A 450 13.47 -34.86 22.72
N PHE A 451 13.82 -34.30 21.55
CA PHE A 451 12.89 -33.68 20.61
C PHE A 451 11.75 -34.62 20.18
N LEU A 452 12.03 -35.91 19.96
CA LEU A 452 11.03 -36.88 19.51
C LEU A 452 9.94 -37.14 20.55
N GLU A 453 10.25 -37.00 21.84
CA GLU A 453 9.28 -37.21 22.94
C GLU A 453 8.32 -36.02 23.07
N GLN A 454 8.67 -34.86 22.52
CA GLN A 454 7.89 -33.62 22.58
C GLN A 454 6.94 -33.44 21.38
N GLN A 455 7.05 -34.27 20.35
CA GLN A 455 6.28 -34.15 19.10
C GLN A 455 5.05 -35.09 19.08
N PRO A 456 3.98 -34.75 18.35
CA PRO A 456 2.83 -35.63 18.19
C PRO A 456 3.24 -36.95 17.52
N PRO A 457 2.69 -38.09 17.98
CA PRO A 457 3.16 -39.41 17.53
C PRO A 457 2.95 -39.63 16.02
N GLY A 458 3.97 -40.21 15.36
CA GLY A 458 3.90 -40.80 14.01
C GLY A 458 4.51 -39.97 12.89
N LYS A 459 4.02 -38.74 12.66
CA LYS A 459 4.32 -38.02 11.40
C LYS A 459 5.75 -37.48 11.29
N VAL A 460 6.29 -36.92 12.38
CA VAL A 460 7.66 -36.35 12.40
C VAL A 460 8.71 -37.46 12.30
N LEU A 461 8.50 -38.57 13.02
CA LEU A 461 9.41 -39.70 13.01
C LEU A 461 9.49 -40.36 11.63
N GLU A 462 8.35 -40.55 10.96
CA GLU A 462 8.29 -41.07 9.59
C GLU A 462 9.03 -40.17 8.59
N GLN A 463 8.88 -38.85 8.71
CA GLN A 463 9.56 -37.88 7.85
C GLN A 463 11.08 -37.90 8.04
N VAL A 464 11.54 -37.94 9.29
CA VAL A 464 12.98 -38.05 9.62
C VAL A 464 13.55 -39.37 9.11
N LEU A 465 12.86 -40.48 9.33
CA LEU A 465 13.29 -41.80 8.85
C LEU A 465 13.35 -41.85 7.33
N ALA A 466 12.35 -41.32 6.63
CA ALA A 466 12.34 -41.26 5.16
C ALA A 466 13.51 -40.42 4.63
N SER A 467 13.77 -39.25 5.22
CA SER A 467 14.90 -38.38 4.85
C SER A 467 16.26 -39.07 5.02
N LEU A 468 16.43 -39.83 6.11
CA LEU A 468 17.65 -40.59 6.36
C LEU A 468 17.81 -41.80 5.43
N GLN A 469 16.71 -42.47 5.07
CA GLN A 469 16.70 -43.63 4.16
C GLN A 469 16.98 -43.24 2.72
N GLU A 470 16.53 -42.06 2.28
CA GLU A 470 16.72 -41.53 0.93
C GLU A 470 18.00 -40.68 0.78
N ARG A 471 18.93 -40.76 1.73
CA ARG A 471 20.18 -39.98 1.72
C ARG A 471 20.98 -40.20 0.42
N PRO A 472 21.20 -39.16 -0.40
CA PRO A 472 21.96 -39.30 -1.65
C PRO A 472 23.46 -39.49 -1.36
N ARG A 473 24.14 -40.29 -2.18
CA ARG A 473 25.60 -40.49 -2.10
C ARG A 473 26.36 -39.65 -3.11
N ASP A 474 25.74 -39.40 -4.26
CA ASP A 474 26.28 -38.57 -5.33
C ASP A 474 25.19 -37.72 -5.99
N TRP A 475 25.59 -36.83 -6.90
CA TRP A 475 24.66 -35.99 -7.67
C TRP A 475 23.66 -36.81 -8.51
N ARG A 476 24.05 -38.00 -8.99
CA ARG A 476 23.19 -38.83 -9.83
C ARG A 476 22.03 -39.41 -9.02
N ASP A 477 22.24 -39.71 -7.74
CA ASP A 477 21.16 -40.08 -6.82
C ASP A 477 20.14 -38.96 -6.65
N CYS A 478 20.59 -37.70 -6.53
CA CYS A 478 19.68 -36.55 -6.48
C CYS A 478 18.85 -36.42 -7.76
N VAL A 479 19.45 -36.63 -8.94
CA VAL A 479 18.72 -36.60 -10.22
C VAL A 479 17.69 -37.72 -10.32
N ARG A 480 18.04 -38.94 -9.86
CA ARG A 480 17.09 -40.07 -9.80
C ARG A 480 15.93 -39.77 -8.86
N TRP A 481 16.23 -39.21 -7.68
CA TRP A 481 15.23 -38.80 -6.71
C TRP A 481 14.27 -37.75 -7.31
N ALA A 482 14.81 -36.70 -7.92
CA ALA A 482 14.01 -35.65 -8.57
C ALA A 482 13.12 -36.22 -9.69
N ARG A 483 13.64 -37.15 -10.51
CA ARG A 483 12.87 -37.82 -11.57
C ARG A 483 11.75 -38.71 -11.03
N ARG A 484 11.97 -39.40 -9.90
CA ARG A 484 10.91 -40.19 -9.23
C ARG A 484 9.84 -39.26 -8.65
N ARG A 485 10.25 -38.16 -8.01
CA ARG A 485 9.32 -37.17 -7.48
C ARG A 485 8.46 -36.54 -8.56
N TRP A 486 9.07 -36.16 -9.69
CA TRP A 486 8.35 -35.64 -10.84
C TRP A 486 7.25 -36.61 -11.31
N GLN A 487 7.56 -37.90 -11.41
CA GLN A 487 6.57 -38.89 -11.80
C GLN A 487 5.48 -39.06 -10.75
N SER A 488 5.85 -39.10 -9.46
CA SER A 488 4.89 -39.20 -8.37
C SER A 488 3.88 -38.04 -8.39
N CYS A 489 4.35 -36.80 -8.53
CA CYS A 489 3.50 -35.60 -8.48
C CYS A 489 2.72 -35.35 -9.78
N TYR A 490 3.36 -35.50 -10.95
CA TYR A 490 2.80 -35.07 -12.24
C TYR A 490 2.30 -36.22 -13.12
N HIS A 491 2.42 -37.46 -12.66
CA HIS A 491 1.88 -38.63 -13.35
C HIS A 491 1.08 -39.52 -12.41
N ASP A 492 1.71 -40.10 -11.39
CA ASP A 492 1.10 -41.14 -10.56
C ASP A 492 -0.08 -40.59 -9.74
N ALA A 493 0.09 -39.43 -9.10
CA ALA A 493 -0.98 -38.77 -8.35
C ALA A 493 -2.17 -38.36 -9.26
N ILE A 494 -1.88 -37.89 -10.47
CA ILE A 494 -2.91 -37.51 -11.45
C ILE A 494 -3.65 -38.75 -11.96
N ALA A 495 -2.92 -39.82 -12.28
CA ALA A 495 -3.49 -41.10 -12.70
C ALA A 495 -4.38 -41.70 -11.59
N GLN A 496 -3.93 -41.64 -10.34
CA GLN A 496 -4.71 -42.06 -9.19
C GLN A 496 -5.98 -41.22 -9.01
N LEU A 497 -5.89 -39.89 -9.20
CA LEU A 497 -7.04 -39.01 -9.13
C LEU A 497 -8.08 -39.34 -10.21
N LEU A 498 -7.64 -39.53 -11.46
CA LEU A 498 -8.52 -39.92 -12.58
C LEU A 498 -9.10 -41.32 -12.42
N HIS A 499 -8.41 -42.21 -11.70
CA HIS A 499 -8.95 -43.53 -11.35
C HIS A 499 -10.06 -43.42 -10.30
N THR A 500 -9.85 -42.61 -9.25
CA THR A 500 -10.84 -42.38 -8.20
C THR A 500 -12.05 -41.59 -8.71
N TYR A 501 -11.82 -40.58 -9.56
CA TYR A 501 -12.82 -39.73 -10.19
C TYR A 501 -12.66 -39.78 -11.71
N PRO A 502 -13.27 -40.77 -12.38
CA PRO A 502 -13.26 -40.85 -13.84
C PRO A 502 -13.82 -39.57 -14.48
N PRO A 503 -13.36 -39.19 -15.69
CA PRO A 503 -13.88 -38.01 -16.40
C PRO A 503 -15.40 -38.03 -16.65
N GLU A 504 -15.99 -39.23 -16.68
CA GLU A 504 -17.44 -39.44 -16.85
C GLU A 504 -18.20 -39.47 -15.52
N HIS A 505 -17.51 -39.28 -14.38
CA HIS A 505 -18.13 -39.31 -13.06
C HIS A 505 -19.13 -38.17 -12.91
N VAL A 506 -20.41 -38.51 -12.80
CA VAL A 506 -21.49 -37.57 -12.55
C VAL A 506 -21.73 -37.50 -11.05
N SER A 507 -21.52 -36.33 -10.46
CA SER A 507 -21.90 -36.08 -9.07
C SER A 507 -23.41 -36.32 -8.89
N PRO A 508 -23.86 -37.00 -7.82
CA PRO A 508 -25.28 -37.05 -7.49
C PRO A 508 -25.82 -35.61 -7.41
N ALA A 509 -26.92 -35.33 -8.11
CA ALA A 509 -27.56 -34.02 -8.06
C ALA A 509 -27.91 -33.69 -6.60
N LEU A 510 -27.40 -32.56 -6.11
CA LEU A 510 -27.83 -31.91 -4.87
C LEU A 510 -29.02 -31.02 -5.15
#